data_AF-A0A2N2FRC8-F1
#
_entry.id   AF-A0A2N2FRC8-F1
#
_cell.length_a   1.000
_cell.length_b   1.000
_cell.length_c   1.000
_cell.angle_alpha   90.00
_cell.angle_beta   90.00
_cell.angle_gamma   90.00
#
_symmetry.space_group_name_H-M   'P 1'
#
loop_
_entity.id
_entity.type
_entity.pdbx_description
1 polymer ?
#
loop_
_entity_poly.entity_id
_entity_poly.type
_entity_poly.pdbx_seq_one_letter_code
_entity_poly.pdbx_strand_id
1 'polypeptide(L)'
;MTSPINNTTVQPQTTEKVTSARYSEEELKKLKKACADFESIFTYQLLKTMRKTIPENKNGLNNYGKGTYTMIIDQKLAENISAKGDGLGLQRVLYEQLTKTNTGEMLKEVKNKLK
;
A
#
# COMPACT_ATOMS: atom_id res chain seq x y z
N MET A 1 20.17 59.02 29.69
CA MET A 1 20.09 58.06 28.57
C MET A 1 20.11 56.66 29.15
N THR A 2 18.94 56.05 29.38
CA THR A 2 18.72 54.59 29.48
C THR A 2 17.20 54.38 29.62
N SER A 3 16.54 53.95 28.55
CA SER A 3 15.15 53.48 28.61
C SER A 3 15.14 51.96 28.84
N PRO A 4 14.18 51.40 29.60
CA PRO A 4 14.13 49.98 29.94
C PRO A 4 13.63 49.11 28.77
N ILE A 5 14.15 47.87 28.73
CA ILE A 5 13.85 46.82 27.75
C ILE A 5 12.44 46.28 28.01
N ASN A 6 11.53 46.44 27.04
CA ASN A 6 10.21 45.82 27.07
C ASN A 6 10.31 44.36 26.58
N ASN A 7 9.90 43.43 27.42
CA ASN A 7 9.92 42.00 27.14
C ASN A 7 8.63 41.63 26.38
N THR A 8 8.66 41.73 25.05
CA THR A 8 7.57 41.24 24.20
C THR A 8 7.63 39.72 24.16
N THR A 9 6.68 39.09 24.84
CA THR A 9 6.34 37.68 24.68
C THR A 9 6.06 37.38 23.21
N VAL A 10 7.01 36.72 22.55
CA VAL A 10 6.80 36.07 21.25
C VAL A 10 6.99 34.58 21.49
N GLN A 11 5.88 33.85 21.62
CA GLN A 11 5.85 32.43 21.24
C GLN A 11 5.44 32.38 19.78
N PRO A 12 6.19 31.65 18.94
CA PRO A 12 5.58 30.47 18.35
C PRO A 12 6.54 29.28 18.21
N GLN A 13 6.07 28.12 18.68
CA GLN A 13 6.02 26.86 17.93
C GLN A 13 7.27 26.45 17.13
N THR A 14 8.28 25.81 17.73
CA THR A 14 8.98 24.67 17.10
C THR A 14 9.86 23.94 18.11
N THR A 15 9.40 22.82 18.67
CA THR A 15 10.30 21.82 19.26
C THR A 15 10.18 20.52 18.48
N GLU A 16 11.07 20.43 17.48
CA GLU A 16 11.77 19.23 17.02
C GLU A 16 11.12 17.86 17.33
N LYS A 17 10.32 17.36 16.40
CA LYS A 17 10.24 15.91 16.14
C LYS A 17 11.00 15.59 14.86
N VAL A 18 12.32 15.56 14.97
CA VAL A 18 13.21 15.06 13.90
C VAL A 18 13.22 13.53 13.95
N THR A 19 12.13 12.93 13.48
CA THR A 19 12.16 11.65 12.78
C THR A 19 11.29 11.86 11.55
N SER A 20 11.92 12.11 10.41
CA SER A 20 11.24 12.32 9.14
C SER A 20 10.39 11.09 8.81
N ALA A 21 9.11 11.15 9.15
CA ALA A 21 8.13 10.24 8.58
C ALA A 21 8.19 10.49 7.07
N ARG A 22 8.74 9.52 6.33
CA ARG A 22 8.99 9.62 4.89
C ARG A 22 7.71 9.83 4.07
N TYR A 23 6.57 9.56 4.70
CA TYR A 23 5.23 9.75 4.19
C TYR A 23 4.39 10.42 5.29
N SER A 24 3.56 11.38 4.90
CA SER A 24 2.45 11.88 5.71
C SER A 24 1.41 10.79 5.94
N GLU A 25 0.54 10.99 6.92
CA GLU A 25 -0.54 10.04 7.22
C GLU A 25 -1.48 9.84 6.01
N GLU A 26 -1.75 10.90 5.26
CA GLU A 26 -2.55 10.84 4.03
C GLU A 26 -1.84 10.08 2.90
N GLU A 27 -0.52 10.21 2.77
CA GLU A 27 0.27 9.42 1.83
C GLU A 27 0.31 7.94 2.22
N LEU A 28 0.41 7.61 3.52
CA LEU A 28 0.34 6.23 4.00
C LEU A 28 -1.01 5.59 3.72
N LYS A 29 -2.12 6.33 3.90
CA LYS A 29 -3.47 5.85 3.53
C LYS A 29 -3.58 5.60 2.02
N LYS A 30 -3.07 6.51 1.19
CA LYS A 30 -3.04 6.35 -0.28
C LYS A 30 -2.18 5.17 -0.70
N LEU A 31 -1.02 4.99 -0.06
CA LEU A 31 -0.11 3.88 -0.31
C LEU A 31 -0.75 2.54 0.02
N LYS A 32 -1.42 2.45 1.18
CA LYS A 32 -2.18 1.25 1.59
C LYS A 32 -3.28 0.93 0.57
N LYS A 33 -4.04 1.94 0.14
CA LYS A 33 -5.07 1.77 -0.89
C LYS A 33 -4.48 1.29 -2.22
N ALA A 34 -3.39 1.90 -2.68
CA ALA A 34 -2.72 1.48 -3.91
C ALA A 34 -2.20 0.04 -3.85
N CYS A 35 -1.70 -0.41 -2.68
CA CYS A 35 -1.30 -1.79 -2.47
C CYS A 35 -2.49 -2.75 -2.54
N ALA A 36 -3.65 -2.37 -1.97
CA ALA A 36 -4.89 -3.15 -2.06
C ALA A 36 -5.41 -3.23 -3.52
N ASP A 37 -5.40 -2.12 -4.24
CA ASP A 37 -5.81 -2.05 -5.64
C ASP A 37 -4.90 -2.92 -6.53
N PHE A 38 -3.59 -2.93 -6.25
CA PHE A 38 -2.64 -3.81 -6.93
C PHE A 38 -2.90 -5.29 -6.65
N GLU A 39 -3.16 -5.66 -5.39
CA GLU A 39 -3.53 -7.03 -5.02
C GLU A 39 -4.80 -7.49 -5.73
N SER A 40 -5.76 -6.59 -5.98
CA SER A 40 -6.98 -6.89 -6.75
C SER A 40 -6.66 -7.26 -8.19
N ILE A 41 -5.82 -6.46 -8.87
CA ILE A 41 -5.41 -6.75 -10.25
C ILE A 41 -4.66 -8.09 -10.32
N PHE A 42 -3.76 -8.33 -9.36
CA PHE A 42 -3.02 -9.59 -9.28
C PHE A 42 -3.94 -10.78 -9.06
N THR A 43 -4.87 -10.68 -8.11
CA THR A 43 -5.85 -11.73 -7.79
C THR A 43 -6.75 -12.04 -8.99
N TYR A 44 -7.20 -11.01 -9.71
CA TYR A 44 -7.97 -11.19 -10.95
C TYR A 44 -7.17 -11.98 -11.99
N GLN A 45 -5.90 -11.63 -12.20
CA GLN A 45 -5.04 -12.33 -13.15
C GLN A 45 -4.75 -13.78 -12.70
N LEU A 46 -4.60 -14.01 -11.40
CA LEU A 46 -4.45 -15.34 -10.81
C LEU A 46 -5.69 -16.20 -11.11
N LEU A 47 -6.89 -15.71 -10.79
CA LEU A 47 -8.16 -16.41 -11.06
C LEU A 47 -8.33 -16.73 -12.54
N LYS A 48 -8.06 -15.75 -13.41
CA LYS A 48 -8.11 -15.92 -14.86
C LYS A 48 -7.14 -17.00 -15.34
N THR A 49 -5.94 -17.05 -14.77
CA THR A 49 -4.92 -18.04 -15.14
C THR A 49 -5.30 -19.43 -14.66
N MET A 50 -5.84 -19.56 -13.44
CA MET A 50 -6.36 -20.83 -12.92
C MET A 50 -7.51 -21.38 -13.77
N ARG A 51 -8.42 -20.53 -14.28
CA ARG A 51 -9.50 -21.00 -15.15
C ARG A 51 -9.00 -21.49 -16.51
N LYS A 52 -7.93 -20.89 -17.05
CA LYS A 52 -7.32 -21.31 -18.32
C LYS A 52 -6.71 -22.72 -18.25
N THR A 53 -6.41 -23.25 -17.06
CA THR A 53 -5.89 -24.61 -16.91
C THR A 53 -6.99 -25.68 -16.98
N ILE A 54 -8.27 -25.28 -16.91
CA ILE A 54 -9.41 -26.18 -17.05
C ILE A 54 -9.67 -26.35 -18.56
N PRO A 55 -9.54 -27.56 -19.12
CA PRO A 55 -9.82 -27.79 -20.53
C PRO A 55 -11.30 -27.50 -20.84
N GLU A 56 -11.53 -26.73 -21.90
CA GLU A 56 -12.90 -26.45 -22.36
C GLU A 56 -13.55 -27.75 -22.86
N ASN A 57 -14.74 -28.06 -22.33
CA ASN A 57 -15.49 -29.21 -22.81
C ASN A 57 -15.89 -28.99 -24.27
N LYS A 58 -15.53 -29.95 -25.14
CA LYS A 58 -15.81 -29.94 -26.59
C LYS A 58 -17.29 -30.11 -26.95
N ASN A 59 -18.18 -30.31 -25.98
CA ASN A 59 -19.62 -30.36 -26.19
C ASN A 59 -20.14 -28.93 -26.32
N GLY A 60 -20.18 -28.45 -27.56
CA GLY A 60 -20.47 -27.08 -28.01
C GLY A 60 -21.83 -26.47 -27.64
N LEU A 61 -22.29 -26.61 -26.39
CA LEU A 61 -23.15 -25.60 -25.79
C LEU A 61 -22.29 -24.38 -25.49
N ASN A 62 -22.04 -23.59 -26.54
CA ASN A 62 -21.54 -22.23 -26.39
C ASN A 62 -22.57 -21.45 -25.57
N ASN A 63 -22.36 -21.34 -24.26
CA ASN A 63 -23.11 -20.41 -23.42
C ASN A 63 -22.68 -19.00 -23.81
N TYR A 64 -23.36 -18.44 -24.82
CA TYR A 64 -23.30 -17.02 -25.16
C TYR A 64 -23.50 -16.21 -23.87
N GLY A 65 -22.44 -15.53 -23.40
CA GLY A 65 -22.44 -14.73 -22.16
C GLY A 65 -21.70 -15.34 -20.96
N LYS A 66 -21.34 -16.63 -20.96
CA LYS A 66 -20.57 -17.25 -19.86
C LYS A 66 -19.24 -16.53 -19.63
N GLY A 67 -18.54 -16.16 -20.71
CA GLY A 67 -17.26 -15.44 -20.63
C GLY A 67 -17.40 -14.07 -19.93
N THR A 68 -18.38 -13.26 -20.34
CA THR A 68 -18.64 -11.95 -19.74
C THR A 68 -19.07 -12.06 -18.29
N TYR A 69 -19.97 -13.00 -17.98
CA TYR A 69 -20.42 -13.23 -16.60
C TYR A 69 -19.27 -13.68 -15.70
N THR A 70 -18.42 -14.59 -16.19
CA THR A 70 -17.22 -15.06 -15.47
C THR A 70 -16.25 -13.91 -15.23
N MET A 71 -16.02 -13.05 -16.22
CA MET A 71 -15.17 -11.87 -16.07
C MET A 71 -15.67 -10.93 -14.98
N ILE A 72 -16.98 -10.63 -14.94
CA ILE A 72 -17.57 -9.77 -13.91
C ILE A 72 -17.44 -10.40 -12.52
N ILE A 73 -17.67 -11.71 -12.41
CA ILE A 73 -17.47 -12.44 -11.16
C ILE A 73 -16.00 -12.34 -10.70
N ASP A 74 -15.06 -12.65 -11.58
CA ASP A 74 -13.64 -12.68 -11.24
C ASP A 74 -13.17 -11.28 -10.80
N GLN A 75 -13.66 -10.22 -11.45
CA GLN A 75 -13.38 -8.84 -11.04
C GLN A 75 -13.94 -8.53 -9.65
N LYS A 76 -15.23 -8.82 -9.40
CA LYS A 76 -15.85 -8.54 -8.09
C LYS A 76 -15.26 -9.37 -6.98
N LEU A 77 -14.88 -10.61 -7.27
CA LEU A 77 -14.22 -11.49 -6.32
C LEU A 77 -12.83 -10.95 -5.96
N ALA A 78 -12.04 -10.52 -6.94
CA ALA A 78 -10.72 -9.94 -6.70
C ALA A 78 -10.80 -8.63 -5.89
N GLU A 79 -11.76 -7.76 -6.19
CA GLU A 79 -12.04 -6.55 -5.41
C GLU A 79 -12.41 -6.89 -3.96
N ASN A 80 -13.30 -7.87 -3.75
CA ASN A 80 -13.73 -8.27 -2.41
C ASN A 80 -12.62 -8.91 -1.58
N ILE A 81 -11.80 -9.77 -2.19
CA ILE A 81 -10.67 -10.42 -1.53
C ILE A 81 -9.68 -9.35 -1.07
N SER A 82 -9.34 -8.41 -1.95
CA SER A 82 -8.31 -7.41 -1.65
C SER A 82 -8.78 -6.32 -0.67
N ALA A 83 -10.09 -6.02 -0.67
CA ALA A 83 -10.67 -5.01 0.21
C ALA A 83 -10.98 -5.52 1.64
N LYS A 84 -11.14 -6.84 1.84
CA LYS A 84 -11.49 -7.41 3.14
C LYS A 84 -10.24 -7.93 3.88
N GLY A 85 -10.00 -7.37 5.07
CA GLY A 85 -8.88 -7.77 5.91
C GLY A 85 -7.54 -7.49 5.23
N ASP A 86 -6.61 -8.45 5.29
CA ASP A 86 -5.31 -8.39 4.61
C ASP A 86 -5.32 -9.08 3.23
N GLY A 87 -6.49 -9.49 2.73
CA GLY A 87 -6.66 -10.20 1.47
C GLY A 87 -5.79 -11.45 1.35
N LEU A 88 -4.93 -11.51 0.32
CA LEU A 88 -3.95 -12.60 0.13
C LEU A 88 -2.63 -12.36 0.88
N GLY A 89 -2.50 -11.21 1.55
CA GLY A 89 -1.32 -10.80 2.31
C GLY A 89 -0.23 -10.12 1.46
N LEU A 90 -0.41 -10.02 0.14
CA LEU A 90 0.53 -9.36 -0.76
C LEU A 90 0.52 -7.84 -0.54
N GLN A 91 -0.67 -7.25 -0.35
CA GLN A 91 -0.79 -5.82 -0.08
C GLN A 91 -0.03 -5.41 1.19
N ARG A 92 -0.03 -6.25 2.23
CA ARG A 92 0.67 -6.00 3.49
C ARG A 92 2.17 -6.07 3.29
N VAL A 93 2.66 -7.11 2.63
CA VAL A 93 4.10 -7.23 2.32
C VAL A 93 4.56 -6.04 1.47
N LEU A 94 3.81 -5.65 0.44
CA LEU A 94 4.15 -4.53 -0.42
C LEU A 94 4.18 -3.21 0.37
N TYR A 95 3.15 -2.97 1.19
CA TYR A 95 3.10 -1.79 2.06
C TYR A 95 4.27 -1.74 3.04
N GLU A 96 4.58 -2.86 3.69
CA GLU A 96 5.73 -2.98 4.59
C GLU A 96 7.05 -2.72 3.85
N GLN A 97 7.26 -3.29 2.66
CA GLN A 97 8.49 -3.08 1.90
C GLN A 97 8.64 -1.61 1.47
N LEU A 98 7.56 -0.96 1.03
CA LEU A 98 7.58 0.43 0.60
C LEU A 98 7.78 1.40 1.78
N THR A 99 7.27 1.05 2.95
CA THR A 99 7.44 1.87 4.17
C THR A 99 8.76 1.61 4.89
N LYS A 100 9.29 0.38 4.85
CA LYS A 100 10.55 -0.02 5.50
C LYS A 100 11.79 0.24 4.63
N THR A 101 11.68 0.26 3.31
CA THR A 101 12.84 0.36 2.42
C THR A 101 13.20 1.82 2.12
N ASN A 102 13.84 2.50 3.09
CA ASN A 102 15.07 3.28 2.89
C ASN A 102 15.75 3.60 4.24
N THR A 103 16.97 3.07 4.41
CA THR A 103 18.18 3.91 4.63
C THR A 103 18.25 4.78 5.91
N GLY A 104 17.44 4.52 6.93
CA GLY A 104 17.54 5.20 8.23
C GLY A 104 18.30 4.42 9.30
N GLU A 105 18.11 3.10 9.36
CA GLU A 105 18.57 2.28 10.49
C GLU A 105 19.90 1.57 10.20
N MET A 106 20.11 1.09 8.97
CA MET A 106 21.39 0.53 8.51
C MET A 106 22.57 1.53 8.63
N LEU A 107 22.34 2.82 8.40
CA LEU A 107 23.39 3.85 8.51
C LEU A 107 23.69 4.28 9.95
N LYS A 108 22.73 4.09 10.88
CA LYS A 108 22.94 4.38 12.30
C LYS A 108 23.77 3.29 12.97
N GLU A 109 23.55 2.03 12.61
CA GLU A 109 24.30 0.91 13.19
C GLU A 109 25.76 0.89 12.72
N VAL A 110 26.03 1.22 11.44
CA VAL A 110 27.41 1.32 10.92
C VAL A 110 28.17 2.50 11.54
N LYS A 111 27.52 3.66 11.72
CA LYS A 111 28.17 4.83 12.35
C LYS A 111 28.42 4.65 13.86
N ASN A 112 27.62 3.85 14.55
CA ASN A 112 27.79 3.59 15.99
C ASN A 112 28.85 2.53 16.29
N LYS A 113 29.23 1.70 15.30
CA LYS A 113 30.35 0.74 15.39
C LYS A 113 31.71 1.32 14.95
N LEU A 114 31.72 2.55 14.41
CA LEU A 114 32.91 3.27 13.93
C LEU A 114 33.31 4.46 14.82
N LYS A 115 32.64 4.61 15.97
CA LYS A 115 33.07 5.42 17.11
C LYS A 115 33.41 4.48 18.26
#